data_AF-F3CGD4-F1
#
_entry.id   AF-F3CGD4-F1
#
_cell.length_a   1.000
_cell.length_b   1.000
_cell.length_c   1.000
_cell.angle_alpha   90.00
_cell.angle_beta   90.00
_cell.angle_gamma   90.00
#
_symmetry.space_group_name_H-M   'P 1'
#
loop_
_entity.id
_entity.type
_entity.pdbx_description
1 polymer ?
#
loop_
_entity_poly.entity_id
_entity_poly.type
_entity_poly.pdbx_seq_one_letter_code
_entity_poly.pdbx_strand_id
1 'polypeptide(L)' 'MTEDTLVLDFLDQAGVTERLNRPGTQDVAINRPFEIWVDGPDGWVREDAPWLTYNLCWRLANALCALNYRVLAPHSPIH' A
#
# COMPACT_ATOMS: atom_id res chain seq x y z
N MET A 1 21.04 -1.59 -1.06
CA MET A 1 19.76 -1.30 -0.37
C MET A 1 19.17 -2.63 0.04
N THR A 2 18.66 -2.75 1.27
CA THR A 2 17.98 -3.97 1.75
C THR A 2 16.51 -3.95 1.31
N GLU A 3 15.84 -5.10 1.34
CA GLU A 3 14.40 -5.23 1.00
C GLU A 3 13.53 -4.31 1.88
N ASP A 4 13.87 -4.19 3.16
CA ASP A 4 13.21 -3.32 4.14
C ASP A 4 13.18 -1.83 3.72
N THR A 5 14.33 -1.28 3.29
CA THR A 5 14.41 0.13 2.85
C THR A 5 13.53 0.37 1.61
N LEU A 6 13.47 -0.60 0.71
CA LEU A 6 12.67 -0.48 -0.51
C LEU A 6 11.17 -0.51 -0.23
N VAL A 7 10.72 -1.33 0.71
CA VAL A 7 9.31 -1.39 1.12
C VAL A 7 8.88 -0.07 1.76
N LEU A 8 9.68 0.49 2.66
CA LEU A 8 9.39 1.78 3.30
C LEU A 8 9.28 2.91 2.27
N ASP A 9 10.21 2.97 1.31
CA ASP A 9 10.17 3.97 0.22
C ASP A 9 8.87 3.86 -0.60
N PHE A 10 8.38 2.65 -0.87
CA PHE A 10 7.13 2.47 -1.62
C PHE A 10 5.88 2.76 -0.79
N LEU A 11 5.90 2.46 0.52
CA LEU A 11 4.81 2.85 1.43
C LEU A 11 4.68 4.37 1.52
N ASP A 12 5.81 5.09 1.56
CA ASP A 12 5.84 6.55 1.55
C ASP A 12 5.33 7.12 0.22
N GLN A 13 5.83 6.61 -0.91
CA GLN A 13 5.39 7.04 -2.25
C GLN A 13 3.90 6.76 -2.50
N ALA A 14 3.39 5.62 -2.02
CA ALA A 14 1.97 5.29 -2.11
C ALA A 14 1.11 6.16 -1.19
N GLY A 15 1.73 6.81 -0.20
CA GLY A 15 1.07 7.61 0.82
C GLY A 15 0.54 6.80 2.00
N VAL A 16 0.80 5.48 2.06
CA VAL A 16 0.31 4.57 3.10
C VAL A 16 0.87 4.95 4.46
N THR A 17 2.17 5.26 4.54
CA THR A 17 2.83 5.66 5.79
C THR A 17 2.18 6.89 6.42
N GLU A 18 1.84 7.88 5.60
CA GLU A 18 1.20 9.10 6.09
C GLU A 18 -0.18 8.79 6.69
N ARG A 19 -1.01 7.98 6.04
CA ARG A 19 -2.35 7.59 6.55
C ARG A 19 -2.25 6.81 7.86
N LEU A 20 -1.35 5.82 7.92
CA LEU A 20 -1.14 5.00 9.12
C LEU A 20 -0.65 5.82 10.32
N ASN A 21 0.03 6.95 10.08
CA ASN A 21 0.49 7.85 11.13
C ASN A 21 -0.58 8.86 11.61
N ARG A 22 -1.76 8.93 10.96
CA ARG A 22 -2.83 9.83 11.41
C ARG A 22 -3.47 9.30 12.69
N PRO A 23 -3.78 10.18 13.66
CA PRO A 23 -4.49 9.76 14.87
C PRO A 23 -5.84 9.12 14.55
N GLY A 24 -6.06 7.92 15.08
CA GLY A 24 -7.32 7.20 14.92
C GLY A 24 -7.41 6.31 13.69
N THR A 25 -6.44 6.33 12.77
CA THR A 25 -6.36 5.35 11.68
C THR A 25 -6.12 3.97 12.26
N GLN A 26 -6.96 3.00 11.88
CA GLN A 26 -6.80 1.59 12.20
C GLN A 26 -6.15 0.84 11.04
N ASP A 27 -6.66 1.05 9.83
CA ASP A 27 -6.22 0.34 8.63
C ASP A 27 -6.18 1.26 7.40
N VAL A 28 -5.41 0.83 6.41
CA VAL A 28 -5.29 1.48 5.10
C VAL A 28 -5.44 0.43 4.00
N ALA A 29 -6.27 0.72 3.00
CA ALA A 29 -6.52 -0.17 1.88
C ALA A 29 -6.33 0.52 0.53
N ILE A 30 -5.90 -0.27 -0.47
CA ILE A 30 -5.76 0.15 -1.86
C ILE A 30 -6.59 -0.83 -2.71
N ASN A 31 -7.74 -0.38 -3.18
CA ASN A 31 -8.67 -1.23 -3.95
C ASN A 31 -8.43 -1.15 -5.47
N ARG A 32 -8.01 0.02 -5.96
CA ARG A 32 -7.67 0.26 -7.37
C ARG A 32 -6.75 1.48 -7.50
N PRO A 33 -6.11 1.68 -8.67
CA PRO A 33 -5.30 2.87 -8.91
C PRO A 33 -6.08 4.17 -8.67
N PHE A 34 -5.34 5.20 -8.26
CA PHE A 34 -5.81 6.57 -8.04
C PHE A 34 -6.69 6.81 -6.81
N GLU A 35 -6.87 5.82 -5.93
CA GLU A 35 -7.59 5.97 -4.67
C GLU A 35 -6.93 5.21 -3.52
N ILE A 36 -7.14 5.72 -2.31
CA ILE A 36 -6.70 5.07 -1.06
C ILE A 36 -7.84 5.16 -0.04
N TRP A 37 -7.96 4.15 0.79
CA TRP A 37 -9.03 4.04 1.79
C TRP A 37 -8.42 4.02 3.18
N VAL A 38 -9.05 4.73 4.12
CA VAL A 38 -8.64 4.79 5.52
C VAL A 38 -9.80 4.32 6.38
N ASP A 39 -9.52 3.36 7.26
CA ASP A 39 -10.44 2.97 8.33
C ASP A 39 -10.10 3.75 9.59
N GLY A 40 -11.11 4.35 10.20
CA GLY A 40 -10.97 5.21 11.37
C GLY A 40 -12.25 5.27 12.21
N PRO A 41 -12.41 6.27 13.09
CA PRO A 41 -13.56 6.34 14.01
C PRO A 41 -14.93 6.38 13.32
N ASP A 42 -14.97 6.92 12.10
CA ASP A 42 -16.19 7.06 11.28
C ASP A 42 -16.34 5.95 10.23
N GLY A 43 -15.52 4.89 10.32
CA GLY A 43 -15.44 3.80 9.35
C GLY A 43 -14.62 4.16 8.11
N TRP A 44 -14.83 3.39 7.04
CA TRP A 44 -14.06 3.48 5.80
C TRP A 44 -14.36 4.75 5.00
N VAL A 45 -13.32 5.56 4.78
CA VAL A 45 -13.37 6.76 3.95
C VAL A 45 -12.45 6.61 2.75
N ARG A 46 -12.97 6.90 1.55
CA ARG A 46 -12.19 6.97 0.30
C ARG A 46 -11.56 8.34 0.14
N GLU A 47 -10.27 8.35 -0.18
CA GLU A 47 -9.51 9.54 -0.56
C GLU A 47 -9.00 9.41 -2.00
N ASP A 48 -8.98 10.53 -2.74
CA ASP A 48 -8.32 10.59 -4.03
C ASP A 48 -6.80 10.60 -3.86
N ALA A 49 -6.12 9.76 -4.64
CA ALA A 49 -4.67 9.62 -4.62
C ALA A 49 -4.13 9.57 -6.06
N PRO A 50 -4.15 10.68 -6.82
CA PRO A 50 -3.82 10.68 -8.25
C PRO A 50 -2.39 10.20 -8.58
N TRP A 51 -1.48 10.19 -7.61
CA TRP A 51 -0.12 9.64 -7.74
C TRP A 51 -0.07 8.10 -7.63
N LEU A 52 -1.10 7.46 -7.07
CA LEU A 52 -1.16 6.01 -6.82
C LEU A 52 -1.50 5.23 -8.10
N THR A 53 -0.59 5.24 -9.06
CA THR A 53 -0.74 4.55 -10.33
C THR A 53 -0.71 3.03 -10.17
N TYR A 54 -1.23 2.29 -11.17
CA TYR A 54 -1.10 0.83 -11.21
C TYR A 54 0.34 0.34 -11.06
N ASN A 55 1.31 1.03 -11.67
CA ASN A 55 2.72 0.67 -11.57
C ASN A 55 3.23 0.78 -10.13
N LEU A 56 2.84 1.83 -9.42
CA LEU A 56 3.20 2.01 -8.01
C LEU A 56 2.52 0.95 -7.13
N CYS A 57 1.24 0.66 -7.34
CA CYS A 57 0.56 -0.43 -6.63
C CYS A 57 1.26 -1.79 -6.83
N TRP A 58 1.65 -2.10 -8.07
CA TRP A 58 2.35 -3.34 -8.39
C TRP A 58 3.71 -3.43 -7.71
N ARG A 59 4.49 -2.34 -7.71
CA ARG A 59 5.79 -2.26 -7.04
C ARG A 59 5.66 -2.44 -5.53
N LEU A 60 4.71 -1.76 -4.90
CA LEU A 60 4.42 -1.88 -3.48
C LEU A 60 4.05 -3.33 -3.11
N ALA A 61 3.10 -3.93 -3.83
CA ALA A 61 2.66 -5.29 -3.58
C ALA A 61 3.79 -6.33 -3.73
N ASN A 62 4.64 -6.18 -4.75
CA ASN A 62 5.80 -7.05 -4.94
C ASN A 62 6.84 -6.87 -3.84
N ALA A 63 7.13 -5.64 -3.43
CA ALA A 63 8.08 -5.37 -2.37
C ALA A 63 7.61 -5.97 -1.03
N LEU A 64 6.32 -5.84 -0.72
CA LEU A 64 5.71 -6.48 0.46
C LEU A 64 5.78 -8.01 0.39
N CYS A 65 5.54 -8.62 -0.77
CA CYS A 65 5.68 -10.07 -0.93
C CYS A 65 7.14 -10.53 -0.74
N ALA A 66 8.10 -9.83 -1.36
CA ALA A 66 9.52 -10.14 -1.26
C ALA A 66 10.00 -10.09 0.20
N LEU A 67 9.63 -9.04 0.94
CA LEU A 67 9.91 -8.90 2.38
C LEU A 67 9.36 -10.08 3.21
N ASN A 68 8.24 -10.67 2.77
CA ASN A 68 7.62 -11.82 3.42
C ASN A 68 8.05 -13.17 2.83
N TYR A 69 9.12 -13.22 2.03
CA TYR A 69 9.62 -14.42 1.34
C TYR A 69 8.55 -15.10 0.46
N ARG A 70 7.68 -14.29 -0.15
CA ARG A 70 6.63 -14.69 -1.10
C ARG A 70 6.91 -14.13 -2.49
N VAL A 71 6.32 -14.76 -3.52
CA VAL A 71 6.46 -14.35 -4.92
C VAL A 71 5.09 -14.02 -5.50
N LEU A 72 4.83 -12.74 -5.74
CA LEU A 72 3.61 -12.30 -6.40
C LEU A 72 3.74 -12.45 -7.92
N ALA A 73 2.88 -13.25 -8.53
CA ALA A 73 2.88 -13.45 -9.98
C ALA A 73 1.44 -13.55 -10.50
N PRO A 74 1.18 -13.30 -11.80
CA PRO A 74 -0.16 -13.47 -12.37
C PRO A 74 -0.76 -14.86 -12.16
N HIS A 75 0.07 -15.91 -12.09
CA HIS A 75 -0.36 -17.29 -11.82
C HIS A 75 -0.36 -17.67 -10.33
N SER A 76 0.03 -16.75 -9.44
CA SER A 76 0.00 -16.88 -7.97
C SER A 76 -0.28 -15.51 -7.35
N PRO A 77 -1.52 -14.99 -7.45
CA PRO A 77 -1.80 -13.59 -7.14
C PRO A 77 -2.16 -13.31 -5.67
N ILE A 78 -2.26 -14.33 -4.81
CA ILE A 78 -2.73 -14.22 -3.41
C ILE A 78 -1.71 -14.92 -2.49
N HIS A 79 -1.33 -14.25 -1.38
CA HIS A 79 -0.35 -14.72 -0.39
C HIS A 79 -0.74 -14.35 1.04
#